data_AF-A0A6A7BKS0-F1
#
_entry.id   AF-A0A6A7BKS0-F1
#
_cell.length_a   1.000
_cell.length_b   1.000
_cell.length_c   1.000
_cell.angle_alpha   90.00
_cell.angle_beta   90.00
_cell.angle_gamma   90.00
#
_symmetry.space_group_name_H-M   'P 1'
#
loop_
_entity.id
_entity.type
_entity.pdbx_description
1 polymer ?
#
loop_
_entity_poly.entity_id
_entity_poly.type
_entity_poly.pdbx_seq_one_letter_code
_entity_poly.pdbx_strand_id
1 'polypeptide(L)'
;MLQISRLLPKGSPTRCYSSVARFSKVRSVQYDGKQSIDSFDTTQPALFKNSFADLPARSKWFTHDTHSHAKLTPYLSHHDASLVSLELTRSSPSPSDPQPTTFERFDAPLSLLLSHMTGPETPDTRLYLAQHSLSDLPEQLQHDLPTPLLFTQLGRGDIYSSSLWMGRPPTRTPLHRDPNPNLFVQLAGRKVVRLLRPEVGRGVYEWVRSEVGKGGGRASMRGVEMMEGEEMVGLENAVWGSSGVGEGVEAELESGDGLYIPLGWWHAVHGIGKGANASVNWWFR
;
A
#
# COMPACT_ATOMS: atom_id res chain seq x y z
N MET A 1 29.22 27.24 -45.50
CA MET A 1 27.81 27.05 -45.90
C MET A 1 27.43 25.62 -45.50
N LEU A 2 26.42 25.31 -44.70
CA LEU A 2 25.25 26.06 -44.22
C LEU A 2 24.90 25.56 -42.80
N GLN A 3 24.60 26.51 -41.91
CA GLN A 3 23.76 26.30 -40.73
C GLN A 3 22.35 25.87 -41.17
N ILE A 4 21.74 24.90 -40.50
CA ILE A 4 20.28 24.81 -40.43
C ILE A 4 19.87 24.54 -38.98
N SER A 5 19.42 25.62 -38.35
CA SER A 5 18.61 25.68 -37.14
C SER A 5 17.21 25.12 -37.40
N ARG A 6 16.67 24.31 -36.47
CA ARG A 6 15.22 24.05 -36.36
C ARG A 6 14.76 24.10 -34.91
N LEU A 7 14.20 25.26 -34.59
CA LEU A 7 13.11 25.60 -33.68
C LEU A 7 12.54 24.46 -32.80
N LEU A 8 12.71 24.60 -31.48
CA LEU A 8 11.93 23.92 -30.44
C LEU A 8 10.60 24.64 -30.24
N PRO A 9 9.44 23.95 -30.23
CA PRO A 9 8.23 24.52 -29.67
C PRO A 9 8.31 24.51 -28.14
N LYS A 10 8.16 25.69 -27.52
CA LYS A 10 7.79 25.81 -26.11
C LYS A 10 6.33 25.38 -25.98
N GLY A 11 6.11 24.27 -25.27
CA GLY A 11 4.79 23.84 -24.82
C GLY A 11 4.98 22.96 -23.60
N SER A 12 4.47 23.42 -22.45
CA SER A 12 4.32 22.59 -21.26
C SER A 12 3.35 21.44 -21.55
N PRO A 13 3.63 20.25 -21.00
CA PRO A 13 2.53 19.57 -20.34
C PRO A 13 2.95 19.03 -18.98
N THR A 14 2.11 19.31 -18.00
CA THR A 14 1.90 18.50 -16.80
C THR A 14 2.02 17.02 -17.15
N ARG A 15 3.15 16.40 -16.79
CA ARG A 15 3.36 14.96 -16.96
C ARG A 15 2.48 14.21 -15.97
N CYS A 16 1.43 13.60 -16.50
CA CYS A 16 0.71 12.53 -15.81
C CYS A 16 1.69 11.35 -15.67
N TYR A 17 2.02 10.96 -14.45
CA TYR A 17 2.86 9.80 -14.20
C TYR A 17 2.04 8.53 -14.45
N SER A 18 2.30 7.88 -15.57
CA SER A 18 2.16 6.43 -15.73
C SER A 18 3.15 6.05 -16.84
N SER A 19 4.42 5.96 -16.48
CA SER A 19 5.54 5.79 -17.43
C SER A 19 6.03 4.34 -17.53
N VAL A 20 5.20 3.36 -17.18
CA VAL A 20 5.50 1.95 -17.49
C VAL A 20 4.35 1.44 -18.34
N ALA A 21 4.58 1.30 -19.65
CA ALA A 21 3.59 0.82 -20.63
C ALA A 21 2.92 -0.52 -20.25
N ARG A 22 3.47 -1.24 -19.27
CA ARG A 22 2.98 -2.54 -18.75
C ARG A 22 1.76 -2.45 -17.83
N PHE A 23 1.47 -1.28 -17.25
CA PHE A 23 0.38 -1.14 -16.29
C PHE A 23 -0.67 -0.15 -16.80
N SER A 24 -1.84 -0.68 -17.13
CA SER A 24 -3.02 0.14 -17.44
C SER A 24 -3.71 0.60 -16.15
N LYS A 25 -4.60 1.59 -16.19
CA LYS A 25 -5.30 2.06 -14.98
C LYS A 25 -6.39 1.08 -14.56
N VAL A 26 -6.52 0.84 -13.25
CA VAL A 26 -7.67 0.12 -12.69
C VAL A 26 -8.97 0.86 -13.05
N ARG A 27 -10.01 0.11 -13.38
CA ARG A 27 -11.33 0.66 -13.69
C ARG A 27 -11.95 1.28 -12.44
N SER A 28 -12.41 2.53 -12.56
CA SER A 28 -13.21 3.17 -11.52
C SER A 28 -14.64 2.65 -11.52
N VAL A 29 -15.18 2.40 -10.33
CA VAL A 29 -16.57 2.00 -10.09
C VAL A 29 -17.20 3.04 -9.16
N GLN A 30 -18.40 3.50 -9.51
CA GLN A 30 -19.16 4.42 -8.67
C GLN A 30 -19.78 3.63 -7.51
N TYR A 31 -19.52 4.09 -6.29
CA TYR A 31 -20.06 3.52 -5.06
C TYR A 31 -20.32 4.65 -4.08
N ASP A 32 -21.55 4.73 -3.57
CA ASP A 32 -22.02 5.82 -2.71
C ASP A 32 -21.89 5.52 -1.20
N GLY A 33 -21.26 4.40 -0.86
CA GLY A 33 -21.09 3.97 0.53
C GLY A 33 -22.29 3.26 1.14
N LYS A 34 -23.41 3.14 0.44
CA LYS A 34 -24.72 2.80 1.05
C LYS A 34 -25.49 1.67 0.37
N GLN A 35 -25.19 1.32 -0.88
CA GLN A 35 -25.96 0.32 -1.64
C GLN A 35 -25.11 -0.78 -2.30
N SER A 36 -25.75 -1.89 -2.67
CA SER A 36 -25.13 -2.92 -3.51
C SER A 36 -24.71 -2.33 -4.84
N ILE A 37 -23.57 -2.78 -5.34
CA ILE A 37 -23.15 -2.49 -6.71
C ILE A 37 -23.73 -3.57 -7.61
N ASP A 38 -24.78 -3.23 -8.34
CA ASP A 38 -25.41 -4.15 -9.29
C ASP A 38 -24.38 -4.64 -10.32
N SER A 39 -24.32 -5.96 -10.50
CA SER A 39 -23.40 -6.62 -11.44
C SER A 39 -21.91 -6.34 -11.18
N PHE A 40 -21.50 -6.18 -9.91
CA PHE A 40 -20.10 -6.04 -9.56
C PHE A 40 -19.30 -7.30 -9.92
N ASP A 41 -18.34 -7.15 -10.82
CA ASP A 41 -17.44 -8.24 -11.21
C ASP A 41 -16.39 -8.48 -10.11
N THR A 42 -16.66 -9.45 -9.25
CA THR A 42 -15.76 -9.83 -8.14
C THR A 42 -14.45 -10.46 -8.59
N THR A 43 -14.24 -10.68 -9.89
CA THR A 43 -13.01 -11.28 -10.44
C THR A 43 -12.00 -10.23 -10.91
N GLN A 44 -12.40 -8.95 -10.98
CA GLN A 44 -11.58 -7.85 -11.48
C GLN A 44 -11.31 -6.79 -10.40
N PRO A 45 -10.12 -6.17 -10.38
CA PRO A 45 -9.84 -5.04 -9.50
C PRO A 45 -10.76 -3.86 -9.82
N ALA A 46 -11.20 -3.16 -8.78
CA ALA A 46 -12.05 -2.00 -8.91
C ALA A 46 -11.61 -0.88 -7.98
N LEU A 47 -11.60 0.35 -8.50
CA LEU A 47 -11.24 1.56 -7.77
C LEU A 47 -12.49 2.35 -7.42
N PHE A 48 -12.74 2.54 -6.13
CA PHE A 48 -13.84 3.34 -5.60
C PHE A 48 -13.31 4.71 -5.20
N LYS A 49 -13.50 5.70 -6.07
CA LYS A 49 -12.97 7.05 -5.85
C LYS A 49 -13.79 7.79 -4.82
N ASN A 50 -13.12 8.23 -3.75
CA ASN A 50 -13.70 9.01 -2.65
C ASN A 50 -14.93 8.38 -1.97
N SER A 51 -15.18 7.07 -2.16
CA SER A 51 -16.36 6.40 -1.61
C SER A 51 -16.29 6.13 -0.10
N PHE A 52 -15.12 6.31 0.51
CA PHE A 52 -14.86 6.09 1.93
C PHE A 52 -14.48 7.40 2.64
N ALA A 53 -14.90 8.54 2.08
CA ALA A 53 -14.62 9.85 2.65
C ALA A 53 -15.17 10.02 4.08
N ASP A 54 -16.28 9.38 4.39
CA ASP A 54 -16.99 9.55 5.66
C ASP A 54 -16.46 8.66 6.81
N LEU A 55 -15.39 7.88 6.58
CA LEU A 55 -14.77 7.09 7.65
C LEU A 55 -14.28 8.01 8.79
N PRO A 56 -14.74 7.82 10.04
CA PRO A 56 -14.39 8.73 11.14
C PRO A 56 -12.89 8.88 11.37
N ALA A 57 -12.12 7.80 11.19
CA ALA A 57 -10.67 7.82 11.32
C ALA A 57 -10.00 8.88 10.43
N ARG A 58 -10.54 9.19 9.25
CA ARG A 58 -9.95 10.19 8.34
C ARG A 58 -9.92 11.57 8.97
N SER A 59 -11.05 12.01 9.52
CA SER A 59 -11.16 13.35 10.13
C SER A 59 -10.69 13.40 11.57
N LYS A 60 -10.79 12.28 12.31
CA LYS A 60 -10.36 12.22 13.71
C LYS A 60 -8.85 12.09 13.83
N TRP A 61 -8.22 11.25 13.02
CA TRP A 61 -6.80 10.90 13.17
C TRP A 61 -5.89 11.79 12.34
N PHE A 62 -6.41 12.41 11.28
CA PHE A 62 -5.60 13.18 10.34
C PHE A 62 -6.16 14.58 10.06
N THR A 63 -5.23 15.49 9.80
CA THR A 63 -5.45 16.84 9.27
C THR A 63 -4.49 17.07 8.10
N HIS A 64 -4.52 18.25 7.48
CA HIS A 64 -3.61 18.57 6.39
C HIS A 64 -2.80 19.83 6.70
N ASP A 65 -1.55 19.87 6.24
CA ASP A 65 -0.75 21.09 6.26
C ASP A 65 -1.04 22.01 5.06
N THR A 66 -0.33 23.14 4.98
CA THR A 66 -0.48 24.11 3.89
C THR A 66 -0.13 23.55 2.51
N HIS A 67 0.58 22.43 2.44
CA HIS A 67 0.93 21.72 1.21
C HIS A 67 0.06 20.47 1.01
N SER A 68 -1.05 20.34 1.76
CA SER A 68 -1.97 19.21 1.75
C SER A 68 -1.37 17.87 2.19
N HIS A 69 -0.21 17.86 2.83
CA HIS A 69 0.33 16.64 3.42
C HIS A 69 -0.46 16.27 4.67
N ALA A 70 -0.80 14.99 4.80
CA ALA A 70 -1.52 14.52 5.98
C ALA A 70 -0.64 14.62 7.24
N LYS A 71 -1.22 15.08 8.34
CA LYS A 71 -0.61 15.18 9.67
C LYS A 71 -1.47 14.48 10.69
N LEU A 72 -0.83 13.84 11.66
CA LEU A 72 -1.53 13.23 12.80
C LEU A 72 -2.18 14.32 13.66
N THR A 73 -3.38 14.05 14.15
CA THR A 73 -4.00 14.84 15.21
C THR A 73 -3.54 14.35 16.58
N PRO A 74 -3.78 15.12 17.66
CA PRO A 74 -3.54 14.63 19.02
C PRO A 74 -4.44 13.45 19.43
N TYR A 75 -5.50 13.13 18.67
CA TYR A 75 -6.48 12.11 19.04
C TYR A 75 -5.84 10.74 19.31
N LEU A 76 -4.88 10.33 18.47
CA LEU A 76 -4.19 9.04 18.62
C LEU A 76 -3.28 8.97 19.86
N SER A 77 -2.84 10.12 20.40
CA SER A 77 -2.02 10.16 21.62
C SER A 77 -2.77 9.77 22.90
N HIS A 78 -4.10 9.74 22.88
CA HIS A 78 -4.90 9.18 23.99
C HIS A 78 -4.76 7.64 24.11
N HIS A 79 -4.13 7.00 23.13
CA HIS A 79 -3.93 5.56 23.04
C HIS A 79 -2.45 5.18 22.95
N ASP A 80 -1.56 6.06 23.40
CA ASP A 80 -0.11 5.98 23.22
C ASP A 80 0.53 4.72 23.82
N ALA A 81 -0.01 4.21 24.94
CA ALA A 81 0.45 3.00 25.62
C ALA A 81 -0.05 1.69 24.98
N SER A 82 -0.95 1.75 24.00
CA SER A 82 -1.50 0.55 23.34
C SER A 82 -0.39 -0.16 22.58
N LEU A 83 -0.24 -1.47 22.79
CA LEU A 83 0.75 -2.26 22.06
C LEU A 83 0.28 -2.48 20.63
N VAL A 84 1.14 -2.15 19.68
CA VAL A 84 0.90 -2.31 18.25
C VAL A 84 2.07 -3.03 17.60
N SER A 85 1.78 -3.76 16.52
CA SER A 85 2.78 -4.51 15.77
C SER A 85 3.48 -3.61 14.77
N LEU A 86 4.79 -3.43 14.95
CA LEU A 86 5.63 -2.55 14.15
C LEU A 86 6.66 -3.36 13.34
N GLU A 87 6.93 -2.86 12.14
CA GLU A 87 8.04 -3.25 11.29
C GLU A 87 9.10 -2.15 11.33
N LEU A 88 10.35 -2.51 11.63
CA LEU A 88 11.50 -1.62 11.52
C LEU A 88 12.40 -2.05 10.38
N THR A 89 12.59 -1.15 9.41
CA THR A 89 13.59 -1.30 8.36
C THR A 89 14.73 -0.33 8.59
N ARG A 90 15.97 -0.83 8.55
CA ARG A 90 17.20 -0.02 8.64
C ARG A 90 18.03 -0.19 7.38
N SER A 91 18.42 0.91 6.76
CA SER A 91 19.24 0.93 5.55
C SER A 91 20.65 1.44 5.89
N SER A 92 21.69 0.97 5.20
CA SER A 92 23.04 1.50 5.39
C SER A 92 23.14 2.93 4.84
N PRO A 93 23.61 3.91 5.63
CA PRO A 93 23.79 5.29 5.16
C PRO A 93 24.99 5.45 4.23
N SER A 94 25.92 4.47 4.20
CA SER A 94 27.20 4.62 3.49
C SER A 94 27.26 3.83 2.18
N PRO A 95 27.51 4.49 1.03
CA PRO A 95 27.85 3.83 -0.22
C PRO A 95 29.18 3.08 -0.17
N SER A 96 30.06 3.41 0.79
CA SER A 96 31.42 2.86 0.87
C SER A 96 31.52 1.58 1.70
N ASP A 97 30.51 1.30 2.52
CA ASP A 97 30.39 0.06 3.30
C ASP A 97 28.91 -0.36 3.32
N PRO A 98 28.45 -1.05 2.26
CA PRO A 98 27.06 -1.43 2.11
C PRO A 98 26.74 -2.57 3.08
N GLN A 99 26.32 -2.22 4.30
CA GLN A 99 25.66 -3.17 5.18
C GLN A 99 24.30 -3.56 4.60
N PRO A 100 23.90 -4.83 4.73
CA PRO A 100 22.60 -5.29 4.26
C PRO A 100 21.48 -4.51 4.97
N THR A 101 20.40 -4.22 4.24
CA THR A 101 19.19 -3.70 4.86
C THR A 101 18.65 -4.74 5.83
N THR A 102 18.37 -4.34 7.07
CA THR A 102 17.81 -5.24 8.09
C THR A 102 16.33 -4.95 8.27
N PHE A 103 15.56 -6.00 8.52
CA PHE A 103 14.15 -5.91 8.82
C PHE A 103 13.80 -6.68 10.10
N GLU A 104 12.98 -6.11 10.97
CA GLU A 104 12.46 -6.78 12.16
C GLU A 104 11.00 -6.44 12.43
N ARG A 105 10.28 -7.38 13.04
CA ARG A 105 8.93 -7.19 13.59
C ARG A 105 8.96 -7.28 15.11
N PHE A 106 8.27 -6.37 15.77
CA PHE A 106 8.13 -6.36 17.23
C PHE A 106 6.87 -5.61 17.65
N ASP A 107 6.35 -5.93 18.83
CA ASP A 107 5.27 -5.15 19.43
C ASP A 107 5.86 -4.05 20.31
N ALA A 108 5.29 -2.85 20.21
CA ALA A 108 5.69 -1.70 21.01
C ALA A 108 4.52 -0.74 21.22
N PRO A 109 4.60 0.18 22.21
CA PRO A 109 3.59 1.21 22.38
C PRO A 109 3.41 2.06 21.11
N LEU A 110 2.15 2.38 20.77
CA LEU A 110 1.79 3.25 19.66
C LEU A 110 2.56 4.59 19.69
N SER A 111 2.88 5.08 20.88
CA SER A 111 3.69 6.28 21.11
C SER A 111 5.02 6.28 20.34
N LEU A 112 5.66 5.12 20.16
CA LEU A 112 6.90 4.99 19.42
C LEU A 112 6.70 5.34 17.94
N LEU A 113 5.64 4.81 17.32
CA LEU A 113 5.28 5.14 15.94
C LEU A 113 4.89 6.61 15.80
N LEU A 114 4.05 7.14 16.69
CA LEU A 114 3.60 8.53 16.64
C LEU A 114 4.79 9.50 16.78
N SER A 115 5.70 9.22 17.72
CA SER A 115 6.92 10.00 17.94
C SER A 115 7.84 9.93 16.73
N HIS A 116 7.98 8.75 16.12
CA HIS A 116 8.67 8.62 14.85
C HIS A 116 7.99 9.55 13.85
N MET A 117 6.73 9.32 13.49
CA MET A 117 5.98 10.03 12.43
C MET A 117 5.93 11.55 12.56
N THR A 118 5.93 12.09 13.78
CA THR A 118 5.89 13.54 14.05
C THR A 118 7.27 14.17 14.26
N GLY A 119 8.28 13.37 14.57
CA GLY A 119 9.67 13.82 14.73
C GLY A 119 10.38 14.08 13.40
N PRO A 120 11.68 14.44 13.44
CA PRO A 120 12.51 14.66 12.26
C PRO A 120 12.53 13.46 11.31
N GLU A 121 12.79 13.72 10.03
CA GLU A 121 13.00 12.66 9.05
C GLU A 121 14.27 11.85 9.40
N THR A 122 14.13 10.53 9.43
CA THR A 122 15.23 9.59 9.64
C THR A 122 15.42 8.77 8.35
N PRO A 123 16.27 9.22 7.41
CA PRO A 123 16.33 8.63 6.06
C PRO A 123 16.69 7.14 6.05
N ASP A 124 17.45 6.71 7.06
CA ASP A 124 17.99 5.34 7.17
C ASP A 124 17.14 4.42 8.05
N THR A 125 16.06 4.92 8.66
CA THR A 125 15.23 4.17 9.60
C THR A 125 13.76 4.40 9.32
N ARG A 126 13.00 3.33 9.15
CA ARG A 126 11.56 3.39 8.87
C ARG A 126 10.82 2.52 9.87
N LEU A 127 9.90 3.13 10.62
CA LEU A 127 8.89 2.43 11.40
C LEU A 127 7.57 2.43 10.64
N TYR A 128 6.96 1.25 10.56
CA TYR A 128 5.68 1.04 9.88
C TYR A 128 4.81 0.11 10.72
N LEU A 129 3.64 0.57 11.12
CA LEU A 129 2.60 -0.31 11.64
C LEU A 129 2.01 -1.05 10.44
N ALA A 130 2.12 -2.37 10.46
CA ALA A 130 1.76 -3.22 9.34
C ALA A 130 1.02 -4.46 9.84
N GLN A 131 -0.04 -4.84 9.11
CA GLN A 131 -0.88 -6.00 9.44
C GLN A 131 -1.42 -6.03 10.88
N HIS A 132 -1.49 -4.89 11.58
CA HIS A 132 -1.98 -4.87 12.95
C HIS A 132 -3.50 -5.05 12.95
N SER A 133 -4.00 -6.05 13.68
CA SER A 133 -5.42 -6.40 13.66
C SER A 133 -6.29 -5.28 14.23
N LEU A 134 -7.41 -4.97 13.59
CA LEU A 134 -8.34 -3.99 14.15
C LEU A 134 -8.95 -4.47 15.47
N SER A 135 -9.12 -5.77 15.67
CA SER A 135 -9.62 -6.34 16.94
C SER A 135 -8.73 -6.05 18.14
N ASP A 136 -7.45 -5.78 17.89
CA ASP A 136 -6.43 -5.61 18.91
C ASP A 136 -6.21 -4.13 19.25
N LEU A 137 -6.85 -3.23 18.49
CA LEU A 137 -6.87 -1.80 18.77
C LEU A 137 -7.77 -1.50 19.99
N PRO A 138 -7.55 -0.38 20.69
CA PRO A 138 -8.52 0.15 21.64
C PRO A 138 -9.90 0.36 21.01
N GLU A 139 -10.97 0.07 21.76
CA GLU A 139 -12.37 0.11 21.29
C GLU A 139 -12.74 1.41 20.58
N GLN A 140 -12.26 2.56 21.07
CA GLN A 140 -12.50 3.86 20.46
C GLN A 140 -11.92 3.97 19.04
N LEU A 141 -10.74 3.38 18.80
CA LEU A 141 -10.13 3.34 17.47
C LEU A 141 -10.82 2.32 16.55
N GLN A 142 -11.36 1.23 17.11
CA GLN A 142 -12.18 0.29 16.34
C GLN A 142 -13.45 0.97 15.82
N HIS A 143 -14.12 1.76 16.66
CA HIS A 143 -15.32 2.52 16.26
C HIS A 143 -15.06 3.57 15.18
N ASP A 144 -13.81 3.99 15.01
CA ASP A 144 -13.44 4.93 13.95
C ASP A 144 -13.23 4.26 12.58
N LEU A 145 -13.17 2.92 12.56
CA LEU A 145 -12.95 2.08 11.39
C LEU A 145 -14.10 1.06 11.23
N PRO A 146 -15.37 1.52 11.14
CA PRO A 146 -16.49 0.60 10.97
C PRO A 146 -16.33 -0.19 9.67
N THR A 147 -16.72 -1.46 9.69
CA THR A 147 -16.77 -2.30 8.50
C THR A 147 -17.67 -1.69 7.42
N PRO A 148 -17.16 -1.41 6.21
CA PRO A 148 -17.98 -1.02 5.07
C PRO A 148 -19.16 -1.93 4.74
N LEU A 149 -20.31 -1.35 4.40
CA LEU A 149 -21.53 -2.11 4.04
C LEU A 149 -21.40 -2.91 2.74
N LEU A 150 -20.53 -2.47 1.80
CA LEU A 150 -20.22 -3.14 0.54
C LEU A 150 -19.96 -4.66 0.72
N PHE A 151 -19.44 -5.04 1.89
CA PHE A 151 -19.08 -6.42 2.20
C PHE A 151 -20.23 -7.35 2.55
N THR A 152 -21.34 -6.82 3.05
CA THR A 152 -22.50 -7.67 3.40
C THR A 152 -23.14 -8.34 2.18
N GLN A 153 -22.73 -7.93 0.97
CA GLN A 153 -23.34 -8.32 -0.30
C GLN A 153 -22.35 -9.02 -1.25
N LEU A 154 -21.05 -9.07 -0.91
CA LEU A 154 -20.01 -9.77 -1.69
C LEU A 154 -19.65 -11.08 -0.98
N GLY A 155 -20.03 -12.23 -1.56
CA GLY A 155 -19.71 -13.55 -1.00
C GLY A 155 -20.63 -13.96 0.15
N ARG A 156 -20.09 -14.62 1.18
CA ARG A 156 -20.85 -14.98 2.40
C ARG A 156 -20.99 -13.80 3.36
N GLY A 157 -20.26 -12.71 3.12
CA GLY A 157 -20.31 -11.48 3.88
C GLY A 157 -19.61 -11.55 5.23
N ASP A 158 -18.91 -12.64 5.55
CA ASP A 158 -18.09 -12.73 6.76
C ASP A 158 -16.69 -12.15 6.54
N ILE A 159 -16.31 -11.26 7.46
CA ILE A 159 -14.95 -10.72 7.51
C ILE A 159 -14.06 -11.78 8.12
N TYR A 160 -13.05 -12.22 7.38
CA TYR A 160 -12.02 -13.11 7.88
C TYR A 160 -11.07 -12.41 8.84
N SER A 161 -10.61 -11.21 8.45
CA SER A 161 -9.66 -10.41 9.21
C SER A 161 -9.64 -8.98 8.66
N SER A 162 -9.14 -8.04 9.46
CA SER A 162 -8.96 -6.64 9.07
C SER A 162 -7.70 -6.09 9.70
N SER A 163 -6.96 -5.24 8.96
CA SER A 163 -5.71 -4.68 9.46
C SER A 163 -5.58 -3.18 9.21
N LEU A 164 -4.91 -2.53 10.15
CA LEU A 164 -4.42 -1.16 10.01
C LEU A 164 -2.99 -1.16 9.48
N TRP A 165 -2.69 -0.13 8.68
CA TRP A 165 -1.37 0.15 8.14
C TRP A 165 -1.07 1.63 8.33
N MET A 166 0.06 1.99 8.93
CA MET A 166 0.37 3.39 9.22
C MET A 166 1.88 3.64 9.32
N GLY A 167 2.35 4.72 8.70
CA GLY A 167 3.72 5.20 8.86
C GLY A 167 4.02 6.40 7.99
N ARG A 168 5.31 6.64 7.71
CA ARG A 168 5.75 7.69 6.80
C ARG A 168 6.22 7.13 5.46
N PRO A 169 5.87 7.75 4.33
CA PRO A 169 6.50 7.44 3.06
C PRO A 169 8.03 7.63 3.09
N PRO A 170 8.78 6.87 2.30
CA PRO A 170 8.30 5.76 1.49
C PRO A 170 8.00 4.52 2.33
N THR A 171 6.87 3.87 2.07
CA THR A 171 6.56 2.53 2.60
C THR A 171 6.47 1.54 1.46
N ARG A 172 6.83 0.28 1.71
CA ARG A 172 6.86 -0.75 0.66
C ARG A 172 6.25 -2.03 1.18
N THR A 173 5.41 -2.64 0.35
CA THR A 173 4.94 -4.02 0.52
C THR A 173 5.24 -4.74 -0.79
N PRO A 174 6.22 -5.67 -0.79
CA PRO A 174 6.64 -6.42 -1.98
C PRO A 174 5.50 -7.20 -2.63
N LEU A 175 5.74 -7.67 -3.86
CA LEU A 175 4.76 -8.41 -4.64
C LEU A 175 4.31 -9.68 -3.89
N HIS A 176 3.02 -9.78 -3.60
CA HIS A 176 2.42 -10.93 -2.92
C HIS A 176 0.97 -11.12 -3.34
N ARG A 177 0.31 -12.14 -2.81
CA ARG A 177 -1.13 -12.37 -2.97
C ARG A 177 -1.74 -12.78 -1.63
N ASP A 178 -2.99 -12.38 -1.43
CA ASP A 178 -3.73 -12.73 -0.23
C ASP A 178 -4.56 -14.01 -0.42
N PRO A 179 -4.90 -14.72 0.69
CA PRO A 179 -5.71 -15.93 0.64
C PRO A 179 -7.20 -15.67 0.40
N ASN A 180 -7.62 -14.41 0.50
CA ASN A 180 -9.02 -13.97 0.43
C ASN A 180 -9.08 -12.66 -0.38
N PRO A 181 -10.21 -12.35 -1.02
CA PRO A 181 -10.46 -11.01 -1.55
C PRO A 181 -10.27 -9.93 -0.48
N ASN A 182 -9.82 -8.75 -0.91
CA ASN A 182 -9.44 -7.66 -0.02
C ASN A 182 -10.04 -6.34 -0.51
N LEU A 183 -10.63 -5.55 0.38
CA LEU A 183 -10.86 -4.13 0.11
C LEU A 183 -9.88 -3.32 0.95
N PHE A 184 -9.09 -2.54 0.24
CA PHE A 184 -8.04 -1.71 0.78
C PHE A 184 -8.43 -0.24 0.68
N VAL A 185 -8.61 0.45 1.80
CA VAL A 185 -9.07 1.83 1.86
C VAL A 185 -7.95 2.74 2.36
N GLN A 186 -7.70 3.83 1.64
CA GLN A 186 -6.69 4.81 1.99
C GLN A 186 -7.27 5.85 2.95
N LEU A 187 -6.70 5.95 4.15
CA LEU A 187 -7.12 6.90 5.18
C LEU A 187 -6.39 8.24 5.05
N ALA A 188 -5.08 8.22 4.79
CA ALA A 188 -4.24 9.41 4.73
C ALA A 188 -3.05 9.23 3.79
N GLY A 189 -2.57 10.32 3.19
CA GLY A 189 -1.46 10.26 2.23
C GLY A 189 -1.84 9.57 0.92
N ARG A 190 -0.86 9.02 0.21
CA ARG A 190 -1.04 8.41 -1.12
C ARG A 190 -0.32 7.07 -1.25
N LYS A 191 -0.97 6.10 -1.88
CA LYS A 191 -0.35 4.81 -2.22
C LYS A 191 -0.52 4.51 -3.71
N VAL A 192 0.50 3.89 -4.30
CA VAL A 192 0.42 3.29 -5.63
C VAL A 192 0.39 1.79 -5.46
N VAL A 193 -0.60 1.14 -6.06
CA VAL A 193 -0.78 -0.31 -6.03
C VAL A 193 -0.70 -0.83 -7.45
N ARG A 194 0.24 -1.74 -7.71
CA ARG A 194 0.34 -2.48 -8.97
C ARG A 194 -0.20 -3.87 -8.77
N LEU A 195 -1.13 -4.29 -9.62
CA LEU A 195 -1.79 -5.58 -9.56
C LEU A 195 -1.54 -6.38 -10.83
N LEU A 196 -1.24 -7.66 -10.66
CA LEU A 196 -1.04 -8.63 -11.73
C LEU A 196 -2.09 -9.73 -11.60
N ARG A 197 -2.61 -10.19 -12.74
CA ARG A 197 -3.49 -11.37 -12.79
C ARG A 197 -2.80 -12.58 -12.16
N PRO A 198 -3.55 -13.55 -11.59
CA PRO A 198 -2.99 -14.68 -10.87
C PRO A 198 -1.88 -15.42 -11.61
N GLU A 199 -2.06 -15.68 -12.91
CA GLU A 199 -1.13 -16.40 -13.76
C GLU A 199 0.13 -15.57 -14.06
N VAL A 200 -0.05 -14.27 -14.31
CA VAL A 200 1.06 -13.34 -14.60
C VAL A 200 1.91 -13.14 -13.35
N GLY A 201 1.30 -12.83 -12.21
CA GLY A 201 2.03 -12.62 -10.96
C GLY A 201 2.76 -13.88 -10.50
N ARG A 202 2.17 -15.06 -10.72
CA ARG A 202 2.84 -16.35 -10.49
C ARG A 202 4.07 -16.50 -11.39
N GLY A 203 3.94 -16.23 -12.69
CA GLY A 203 5.07 -16.30 -13.62
C GLY A 203 6.20 -15.34 -13.27
N VAL A 204 5.87 -14.10 -12.86
CA VAL A 204 6.86 -13.14 -12.37
C VAL A 204 7.57 -13.65 -11.12
N TYR A 205 6.81 -14.18 -10.16
CA TYR A 205 7.38 -14.73 -8.93
C TYR A 205 8.32 -15.90 -9.18
N GLU A 206 7.90 -16.86 -9.99
CA GLU A 206 8.69 -18.05 -10.34
C GLU A 206 9.95 -17.66 -11.13
N TRP A 207 9.85 -16.69 -12.03
CA TRP A 207 11.01 -16.14 -12.76
C TRP A 207 12.03 -15.49 -11.82
N VAL A 208 11.60 -14.60 -10.91
CA VAL A 208 12.54 -14.00 -9.95
C VAL A 208 13.24 -15.08 -9.12
N ARG A 209 12.50 -16.10 -8.69
CA ARG A 209 13.05 -17.20 -7.91
C ARG A 209 14.06 -18.06 -8.64
N SER A 210 13.90 -18.26 -9.94
CA SER A 210 14.93 -18.92 -10.75
C SER A 210 16.19 -18.08 -10.86
N GLU A 211 16.06 -16.76 -10.99
CA GLU A 211 17.22 -15.85 -11.07
C GLU A 211 18.03 -15.81 -9.77
N VAL A 212 17.37 -15.85 -8.61
CA VAL A 212 18.04 -15.85 -7.28
C VAL A 212 18.45 -17.26 -6.79
N GLY A 213 18.31 -18.29 -7.63
CA GLY A 213 18.74 -19.66 -7.30
C GLY A 213 17.91 -20.36 -6.21
N LYS A 214 16.70 -19.87 -5.87
CA LYS A 214 15.83 -20.45 -4.83
C LYS A 214 14.73 -21.34 -5.42
N GLY A 215 15.03 -22.61 -5.71
CA GLY A 215 14.02 -23.59 -6.16
C GLY A 215 13.03 -24.04 -5.05
N GLY A 216 11.76 -24.26 -5.40
CA GLY A 216 10.84 -25.15 -4.64
C GLY A 216 10.22 -24.67 -3.32
N GLY A 217 9.59 -23.49 -3.25
CA GLY A 217 8.93 -22.98 -2.02
C GLY A 217 7.46 -22.57 -2.25
N ARG A 218 6.63 -22.52 -1.19
CA ARG A 218 5.20 -22.18 -1.29
C ARG A 218 4.98 -20.70 -1.63
N ALA A 219 4.19 -20.43 -2.67
CA ALA A 219 3.83 -19.08 -3.14
C ALA A 219 2.78 -18.36 -2.27
N SER A 220 2.84 -18.49 -0.94
CA SER A 220 2.04 -17.71 0.01
C SER A 220 2.99 -16.87 0.86
N MET A 221 3.18 -15.61 0.46
CA MET A 221 4.17 -14.69 1.05
C MET A 221 3.45 -13.60 1.83
N ARG A 222 3.35 -13.77 3.15
CA ARG A 222 2.78 -12.73 4.05
C ARG A 222 3.70 -12.44 5.23
N GLY A 223 4.84 -13.12 5.33
CA GLY A 223 5.73 -13.04 6.48
C GLY A 223 6.96 -12.17 6.25
N VAL A 224 7.80 -12.14 7.27
CA VAL A 224 9.05 -11.35 7.32
C VAL A 224 9.99 -11.69 6.16
N GLU A 225 9.95 -12.95 5.69
CA GLU A 225 10.79 -13.46 4.61
C GLU A 225 10.64 -12.71 3.28
N MET A 226 9.52 -12.04 3.04
CA MET A 226 9.30 -11.27 1.83
C MET A 226 9.94 -9.88 1.88
N MET A 227 10.33 -9.40 3.07
CA MET A 227 10.72 -8.00 3.33
C MET A 227 12.23 -7.77 3.22
N GLU A 228 13.02 -8.82 3.03
CA GLU A 228 14.48 -8.75 2.93
C GLU A 228 15.08 -9.75 1.93
N GLY A 229 16.36 -9.55 1.59
CA GLY A 229 17.12 -10.43 0.72
C GLY A 229 16.89 -10.24 -0.79
N GLU A 230 17.58 -11.06 -1.58
CA GLU A 230 17.65 -10.94 -3.04
C GLU A 230 16.29 -11.15 -3.73
N GLU A 231 15.42 -12.00 -3.17
CA GLU A 231 14.08 -12.23 -3.71
C GLU A 231 13.22 -10.96 -3.62
N MET A 232 13.27 -10.24 -2.49
CA MET A 232 12.57 -8.97 -2.33
C MET A 232 13.06 -7.93 -3.36
N VAL A 233 14.38 -7.81 -3.52
CA VAL A 233 14.99 -6.89 -4.49
C VAL A 233 14.61 -7.26 -5.93
N GLY A 234 14.63 -8.56 -6.25
CA GLY A 234 14.25 -9.08 -7.56
C GLY A 234 12.78 -8.80 -7.88
N LEU A 235 11.87 -9.02 -6.93
CA LEU A 235 10.44 -8.74 -7.08
C LEU A 235 10.17 -7.23 -7.21
N GLU A 236 10.85 -6.42 -6.42
CA GLU A 236 10.77 -4.96 -6.51
C GLU A 236 11.20 -4.49 -7.92
N ASN A 237 12.34 -4.97 -8.43
CA ASN A 237 12.83 -4.63 -9.77
C ASN A 237 11.90 -5.14 -10.88
N ALA A 238 11.36 -6.35 -10.74
CA ALA A 238 10.42 -6.93 -11.72
C ALA A 238 9.13 -6.12 -11.83
N VAL A 239 8.60 -5.61 -10.72
CA VAL A 239 7.34 -4.86 -10.72
C VAL A 239 7.57 -3.38 -11.00
N TRP A 240 8.54 -2.75 -10.34
CA TRP A 240 8.72 -1.29 -10.33
C TRP A 240 9.80 -0.78 -11.28
N GLY A 241 10.74 -1.65 -11.70
CA GLY A 241 11.84 -1.29 -12.59
C GLY A 241 11.41 -1.00 -14.04
N SER A 242 12.22 -0.20 -14.74
CA SER A 242 12.03 0.15 -16.15
C SER A 242 12.07 -1.06 -17.08
N SER A 243 12.90 -2.05 -16.74
CA SER A 243 13.01 -3.33 -17.46
C SER A 243 12.23 -4.45 -16.77
N GLY A 244 11.22 -4.09 -15.96
CA GLY A 244 10.42 -5.08 -15.24
C GLY A 244 9.57 -5.95 -16.16
N VAL A 245 9.04 -7.04 -15.61
CA VAL A 245 8.32 -8.10 -16.33
C VAL A 245 6.87 -8.23 -15.86
N GLY A 246 6.01 -8.74 -16.74
CA GLY A 246 4.58 -8.91 -16.48
C GLY A 246 3.76 -7.64 -16.73
N GLU A 247 2.54 -7.82 -17.24
CA GLU A 247 1.57 -6.75 -17.48
C GLU A 247 0.43 -6.81 -16.47
N GLY A 248 -0.15 -5.66 -16.15
CA GLY A 248 -1.19 -5.57 -15.14
C GLY A 248 -1.94 -4.26 -15.14
N VAL A 249 -2.47 -3.94 -13.96
CA VAL A 249 -3.20 -2.70 -13.70
C VAL A 249 -2.58 -1.95 -12.51
N GLU A 250 -2.70 -0.62 -12.51
CA GLU A 250 -2.20 0.26 -11.46
C GLU A 250 -3.34 1.14 -10.91
N ALA A 251 -3.35 1.30 -9.59
CA ALA A 251 -4.23 2.21 -8.89
C ALA A 251 -3.39 3.19 -8.06
N GLU A 252 -3.65 4.48 -8.25
CA GLU A 252 -3.22 5.53 -7.34
C GLU A 252 -4.36 5.85 -6.38
N LEU A 253 -4.10 5.64 -5.10
CA LEU A 253 -5.05 5.83 -4.00
C LEU A 253 -4.70 7.11 -3.24
N GLU A 254 -5.70 7.96 -3.08
CA GLU A 254 -5.67 9.12 -2.19
C GLU A 254 -6.65 8.92 -1.03
N SER A 255 -6.56 9.79 -0.02
CA SER A 255 -7.43 9.70 1.16
C SER A 255 -8.93 9.67 0.78
N GLY A 256 -9.64 8.61 1.20
CA GLY A 256 -11.05 8.37 0.87
C GLY A 256 -11.27 7.37 -0.27
N ASP A 257 -10.23 7.00 -1.01
CA ASP A 257 -10.31 5.97 -2.04
C ASP A 257 -10.30 4.56 -1.44
N GLY A 258 -11.03 3.65 -2.08
CA GLY A 258 -10.96 2.21 -1.82
C GLY A 258 -10.56 1.43 -3.07
N LEU A 259 -9.83 0.33 -2.88
CA LEU A 259 -9.41 -0.58 -3.93
C LEU A 259 -9.87 -1.99 -3.58
N TYR A 260 -10.71 -2.57 -4.45
CA TYR A 260 -10.99 -3.99 -4.40
C TYR A 260 -9.89 -4.79 -5.09
N ILE A 261 -9.34 -5.76 -4.38
CA ILE A 261 -8.32 -6.71 -4.83
C ILE A 261 -8.95 -8.10 -4.82
N PRO A 262 -9.22 -8.70 -5.98
CA PRO A 262 -9.86 -10.00 -6.04
C PRO A 262 -8.97 -11.14 -5.52
N LEU A 263 -9.59 -12.26 -5.18
CA LEU A 263 -8.88 -13.47 -4.78
C LEU A 263 -7.83 -13.87 -5.82
N GLY A 264 -6.62 -14.19 -5.34
CA GLY A 264 -5.54 -14.71 -6.17
C GLY A 264 -4.76 -13.65 -6.96
N TRP A 265 -5.23 -12.40 -7.01
CA TRP A 265 -4.49 -11.32 -7.64
C TRP A 265 -3.22 -11.00 -6.85
N TRP A 266 -2.12 -10.88 -7.58
CA TRP A 266 -0.85 -10.45 -7.02
C TRP A 266 -0.80 -8.94 -6.98
N HIS A 267 -0.21 -8.37 -5.94
CA HIS A 267 -0.12 -6.93 -5.78
C HIS A 267 1.13 -6.51 -5.01
N ALA A 268 1.67 -5.36 -5.39
CA ALA A 268 2.75 -4.66 -4.70
C ALA A 268 2.30 -3.24 -4.40
N VAL A 269 2.73 -2.69 -3.26
CA VAL A 269 2.22 -1.41 -2.74
C VAL A 269 3.37 -0.50 -2.35
N HIS A 270 3.37 0.73 -2.87
CA HIS A 270 4.28 1.79 -2.46
C HIS A 270 3.51 2.96 -1.84
N GLY A 271 3.85 3.33 -0.60
CA GLY A 271 3.46 4.62 -0.02
C GLY A 271 4.38 5.72 -0.54
N ILE A 272 3.78 6.78 -1.10
CA ILE A 272 4.50 7.88 -1.74
C ILE A 272 4.12 9.24 -1.13
N GLY A 273 4.89 10.28 -1.46
CA GLY A 273 4.66 11.64 -1.00
C GLY A 273 5.32 11.94 0.35
N LYS A 274 4.71 12.84 1.13
CA LYS A 274 5.20 13.27 2.45
C LYS A 274 4.07 13.26 3.48
N GLY A 275 4.43 13.34 4.75
CA GLY A 275 3.50 13.34 5.88
C GLY A 275 3.07 11.92 6.28
N ALA A 276 1.95 11.84 6.98
CA ALA A 276 1.36 10.57 7.40
C ALA A 276 0.80 9.80 6.19
N ASN A 277 1.00 8.49 6.18
CA ASN A 277 0.39 7.59 5.22
C ASN A 277 -0.26 6.44 5.96
N ALA A 278 -1.56 6.26 5.75
CA ALA A 278 -2.34 5.26 6.45
C ALA A 278 -3.41 4.64 5.57
N SER A 279 -3.65 3.35 5.80
CA SER A 279 -4.67 2.57 5.11
C SER A 279 -5.27 1.56 6.08
N VAL A 280 -6.48 1.14 5.81
CA VAL A 280 -7.15 0.04 6.49
C VAL A 280 -7.65 -0.93 5.44
N ASN A 281 -7.70 -2.22 5.77
CA ASN A 281 -8.21 -3.19 4.84
C ASN A 281 -9.01 -4.29 5.53
N TRP A 282 -9.89 -4.94 4.77
CA TRP A 282 -10.72 -6.06 5.22
C TRP A 282 -10.63 -7.19 4.21
N TRP A 283 -10.31 -8.38 4.70
CA TRP A 283 -10.37 -9.63 3.95
C TRP A 283 -11.68 -10.36 4.24
N PHE A 284 -12.34 -10.87 3.21
CA PHE A 284 -13.65 -11.51 3.32
C PHE A 284 -13.71 -12.93 2.73
N ARG A 285 -14.74 -13.70 3.09
CA ARG A 285 -14.95 -15.10 2.67
C ARG A 285 -16.22 -15.31 1.84
#